data_AF-V3ZZR1-F1
#
_entry.id   AF-V3ZZR1-F1
#
_cell.length_a   1.000
_cell.length_b   1.000
_cell.length_c   1.000
_cell.angle_alpha   90.00
_cell.angle_beta   90.00
_cell.angle_gamma   90.00
#
_symmetry.space_group_name_H-M   'P 1'
#
loop_
_entity.id
_entity.type
_entity.pdbx_description
1 polymer ?
#
loop_
_entity_poly.entity_id
_entity_poly.type
_entity_poly.pdbx_seq_one_letter_code
_entity_poly.pdbx_strand_id
1 'polypeptide(L)'
;MVEMWNIAIQTYADEEAEVCAVPQFKINTEEKWGIGWKYSLKCLNCGYISPVVKLYKEITTGKRGRKAAAININLQDGLLDMPLGNSRTRLLLADLDIPPPAESDMSKLSNYVSSKTTDLNNESMRTKVEEVKNVNRRRGASNPNVINVALDGVLIKFATTDGDSTSATGIEEAMRTLHPMWKVERLADPAHLSSSQFRQCFKANFSDGMFRGKTKVEKTNQKKTLSQDIKSRCSLVIKEMYSTYCGDVDKLKKQLPKILQATVMCYDGDCSKCRSNSVVCSGGHSNNWWNRSMFLASNNLTSLEMNDNDKFLLNELLKIRLSEEDIDKTRYKTDTQKYESINRSINISLPKSVKYERNAMGRLSSTNLRSNIGIKEATQTKAEFLGAKLSPKSLQALSSIQKKSVFHRDYETRPEVKRRKLLARGRNIHEFAKYKKLNSTDSGYRKGQLDNILPSALQQLDGDHSNSYSQ
;
A
#
# COMPACT_ATOMS: atom_id res chain seq x y z
N MET A 1 17.20 15.55 -34.74
CA MET A 1 18.24 15.17 -35.72
C MET A 1 17.85 15.55 -37.13
N VAL A 2 16.74 15.06 -37.70
CA VAL A 2 16.32 15.45 -39.06
C VAL A 2 16.23 16.97 -39.24
N GLU A 3 15.61 17.67 -38.29
CA GLU A 3 15.51 19.14 -38.31
C GLU A 3 16.87 19.86 -38.32
N MET A 4 17.88 19.31 -37.62
CA MET A 4 19.24 19.88 -37.64
C MET A 4 19.89 19.73 -39.01
N TRP A 5 19.78 18.55 -39.63
CA TRP A 5 20.29 18.31 -40.98
C TRP A 5 19.59 19.21 -42.00
N ASN A 6 18.27 19.34 -41.91
CA ASN A 6 17.50 20.21 -42.80
C ASN A 6 17.91 21.69 -42.64
N ILE A 7 18.03 22.19 -41.41
CA ILE A 7 18.49 23.57 -41.17
C ILE A 7 19.88 23.77 -41.75
N ALA A 8 20.81 22.86 -41.50
CA ALA A 8 22.18 22.98 -41.99
C ALA A 8 22.27 22.94 -43.52
N ILE A 9 21.47 22.09 -44.19
CA ILE A 9 21.40 22.01 -45.65
C ILE A 9 20.75 23.26 -46.26
N GLN A 10 19.67 23.76 -45.65
CA GLN A 10 18.98 24.97 -46.12
C GLN A 10 19.88 26.20 -46.01
N THR A 11 20.43 26.44 -44.82
CA THR A 11 21.35 27.57 -44.58
C THR A 11 22.60 27.50 -45.44
N TYR A 12 23.13 26.29 -45.67
CA TYR A 12 24.22 26.09 -46.61
C TYR A 12 23.83 26.43 -48.06
N ALA A 13 22.65 26.00 -48.50
CA ALA A 13 22.17 26.25 -49.85
C ALA A 13 21.98 27.76 -50.11
N ASP A 14 21.57 28.50 -49.08
CA ASP A 14 21.37 29.95 -49.15
C ASP A 14 22.69 30.73 -49.16
N GLU A 15 23.71 30.27 -48.42
CA GLU A 15 24.94 31.05 -48.17
C GLU A 15 26.15 30.60 -49.02
N GLU A 16 26.26 29.31 -49.35
CA GLU A 16 27.51 28.71 -49.81
C GLU A 16 27.34 27.74 -51.01
N ALA A 17 26.15 27.67 -51.60
CA ALA A 17 25.86 26.76 -52.73
C ALA A 17 26.73 27.02 -53.96
N GLU A 18 27.08 28.28 -54.23
CA GLU A 18 27.94 28.67 -55.36
C GLU A 18 29.42 28.33 -55.10
N VAL A 19 29.81 28.23 -53.83
CA VAL A 19 31.20 28.01 -53.40
C VAL A 19 31.53 26.51 -53.35
N CYS A 20 30.56 25.66 -52.98
CA CYS A 20 30.77 24.22 -52.94
C CYS A 20 29.55 23.43 -53.42
N ALA A 21 29.71 22.78 -54.57
CA ALA A 21 28.64 21.99 -55.20
C ALA A 21 28.31 20.68 -54.46
N VAL A 22 29.25 20.16 -53.66
CA VAL A 22 29.10 18.88 -52.95
C VAL A 22 29.49 19.04 -51.47
N PRO A 23 28.58 19.50 -50.61
CA PRO A 23 28.86 19.64 -49.18
C PRO A 23 29.10 18.30 -48.49
N GLN A 24 30.15 18.22 -47.67
CA GLN A 24 30.39 17.11 -46.75
C GLN A 24 30.31 17.58 -45.30
N PHE A 25 29.17 17.34 -44.66
CA PHE A 25 28.93 17.79 -43.29
C PHE A 25 29.49 16.83 -42.24
N LYS A 26 30.16 17.40 -41.23
CA LYS A 26 30.57 16.72 -39.99
C LYS A 26 30.10 17.54 -38.79
N ILE A 27 29.88 16.89 -37.63
CA ILE A 27 29.64 17.62 -36.38
C ILE A 27 30.85 18.53 -36.09
N ASN A 28 30.58 19.82 -35.90
CA ASN A 28 31.57 20.82 -35.56
C ASN A 28 31.63 21.06 -34.06
N THR A 29 30.50 21.45 -33.46
CA THR A 29 30.36 21.60 -32.02
C THR A 29 29.26 20.71 -31.47
N GLU A 30 29.54 20.10 -30.32
CA GLU A 30 28.58 19.38 -29.51
C GLU A 30 28.57 20.00 -28.11
N GLU A 31 27.45 20.64 -27.75
CA GLU A 31 27.27 21.25 -26.43
C GLU A 31 26.19 20.52 -25.64
N LYS A 32 26.50 20.17 -24.40
CA LYS A 32 25.55 19.54 -23.48
C LYS A 32 24.87 20.55 -22.56
N TRP A 33 23.58 20.39 -22.35
CA TRP A 33 22.75 21.18 -21.43
C TRP A 33 21.87 20.28 -20.57
N GLY A 34 22.40 19.86 -19.41
CA GLY A 34 21.80 18.80 -18.60
C GLY A 34 21.87 17.47 -19.35
N ILE A 35 20.73 16.87 -19.69
CA ILE A 35 20.63 15.70 -20.58
C ILE A 35 20.12 16.08 -21.98
N GLY A 36 20.12 17.36 -22.34
CA GLY A 36 19.86 17.83 -23.71
C GLY A 36 21.16 18.15 -24.46
N TRP A 37 21.13 18.09 -25.78
CA TRP A 37 22.26 18.40 -26.65
C TRP A 37 21.94 19.53 -27.62
N LYS A 38 22.98 20.28 -28.00
CA LYS A 38 22.98 21.19 -29.13
C LYS A 38 24.14 20.81 -30.06
N TYR A 39 23.92 20.97 -31.35
CA TYR A 39 24.91 20.66 -32.35
C TYR A 39 25.04 21.78 -33.38
N SER A 40 26.24 21.97 -33.90
CA SER A 40 26.47 22.62 -35.20
C SER A 40 27.16 21.64 -36.14
N LEU A 41 26.95 21.81 -37.43
CA LEU A 41 27.64 21.06 -38.47
C LEU A 41 28.65 21.97 -39.16
N LYS A 42 29.75 21.41 -39.65
CA LYS A 42 30.65 22.08 -40.58
C LYS A 42 30.77 21.31 -41.88
N CYS A 43 30.86 22.03 -43.00
CA CYS A 43 31.27 21.44 -44.27
C CYS A 43 32.80 21.27 -44.27
N LEU A 44 33.29 20.07 -44.57
CA LEU A 44 34.73 19.79 -44.70
C LEU A 44 35.34 20.37 -45.98
N ASN A 45 34.52 20.64 -46.99
CA ASN A 45 34.99 21.05 -48.31
C ASN A 45 35.15 22.58 -48.43
N CYS A 46 34.19 23.36 -47.92
CA CYS A 46 34.26 24.83 -47.96
C CYS A 46 34.44 25.49 -46.59
N GLY A 47 34.39 24.72 -45.50
CA GLY A 47 34.55 25.28 -44.14
C GLY A 47 33.31 25.95 -43.56
N TYR A 48 32.18 25.99 -44.28
CA TYR A 48 30.89 26.48 -43.78
C TYR A 48 30.54 25.89 -42.41
N ILE A 49 29.96 26.69 -41.50
CA ILE A 49 29.50 26.25 -40.18
C ILE A 49 28.02 26.61 -40.01
N SER A 50 27.18 25.61 -39.75
CA SER A 50 25.77 25.82 -39.52
C SER A 50 25.49 26.53 -38.19
N PRO A 51 24.32 27.19 -38.05
CA PRO A 51 23.84 27.63 -36.75
C PRO A 51 23.78 26.49 -35.73
N VAL A 52 23.92 26.83 -34.46
CA VAL A 52 23.78 25.85 -33.36
C VAL A 52 22.31 25.49 -33.16
N VAL A 53 21.96 24.25 -33.48
CA VAL A 53 20.60 23.72 -33.35
C VAL A 53 20.43 23.01 -32.01
N LYS A 54 19.40 23.39 -31.25
CA LYS A 54 19.03 22.72 -29.99
C LYS A 54 18.17 21.50 -30.30
N LEU A 55 18.60 20.31 -29.86
CA LEU A 55 17.81 19.08 -30.06
C LEU A 55 16.75 18.86 -28.97
N TYR A 56 16.41 19.91 -28.23
CA TYR A 56 15.45 19.89 -27.14
C TYR A 56 14.61 21.16 -27.16
N LYS A 57 13.40 21.07 -26.62
CA LYS A 57 12.55 22.25 -26.39
C LYS A 57 13.01 22.98 -25.14
N GLU A 58 13.05 24.30 -25.20
CA GLU A 58 13.34 25.14 -24.05
C GLU A 58 12.08 25.50 -23.29
N ILE A 59 12.19 25.51 -21.96
CA ILE A 59 11.14 25.89 -21.03
C ILE A 59 11.64 27.11 -20.24
N THR A 60 10.81 28.14 -20.20
CA THR A 60 11.02 29.33 -19.38
C THR A 60 10.66 29.03 -17.93
N THR A 61 11.62 29.24 -17.02
CA THR A 61 11.42 29.03 -15.57
C THR A 61 11.13 30.33 -14.82
N GLY A 62 10.95 31.44 -15.54
CA GLY A 62 10.74 32.78 -14.97
C GLY A 62 11.98 33.42 -14.33
N LYS A 63 13.15 32.76 -14.42
CA LYS A 63 14.42 33.27 -13.86
C LYS A 63 15.33 33.81 -14.97
N ARG A 64 16.15 34.81 -14.63
CA ARG A 64 17.19 35.35 -15.51
C ARG A 64 18.24 34.26 -15.77
N GLY A 65 18.60 34.05 -17.04
CA GLY A 65 19.62 33.08 -17.46
C GLY A 65 19.16 32.16 -18.58
N ARG A 66 19.93 31.09 -18.81
CA ARG A 66 19.65 30.09 -19.84
C ARG A 66 18.37 29.31 -19.51
N LYS A 67 17.50 29.12 -20.52
CA LYS A 67 16.24 28.37 -20.38
C LYS A 67 16.52 26.88 -20.11
N ALA A 68 15.65 26.22 -19.35
CA ALA A 68 15.82 24.80 -19.04
C ALA A 68 15.42 23.95 -20.25
N ALA A 69 16.11 22.82 -20.49
CA ALA A 69 15.62 21.85 -21.47
C ALA A 69 14.39 21.10 -20.91
N ALA A 70 13.37 20.90 -21.73
CA ALA A 70 12.15 20.17 -21.37
C ALA A 70 12.44 18.75 -20.86
N ILE A 71 13.46 18.11 -21.42
CA ILE A 71 13.90 16.78 -20.99
C ILE A 71 14.47 16.77 -19.57
N ASN A 72 15.14 17.85 -19.14
CA ASN A 72 15.65 17.99 -17.77
C ASN A 72 14.49 18.17 -16.77
N ILE A 73 13.46 18.91 -17.16
CA ILE A 73 12.23 19.11 -16.37
C ILE A 73 11.49 17.79 -16.21
N ASN A 74 11.29 17.05 -17.30
CA ASN A 74 10.64 15.74 -17.28
C ASN A 74 11.42 14.71 -16.45
N LEU A 75 12.76 14.76 -16.48
CA LEU A 75 13.59 13.93 -15.61
C LEU A 75 13.26 14.21 -14.14
N GLN A 76 13.26 15.49 -13.73
CA GLN A 76 12.97 15.86 -12.34
C GLN A 76 11.53 15.53 -11.93
N ASP A 77 10.56 15.68 -12.84
CA ASP A 77 9.18 15.27 -12.61
C ASP A 77 9.07 13.76 -12.36
N GLY A 78 9.74 12.95 -13.18
CA GLY A 78 9.81 11.50 -12.99
C GLY A 78 10.46 11.11 -11.65
N LEU A 79 11.49 11.85 -11.21
CA LEU A 79 12.16 11.58 -9.93
C LEU A 79 11.28 11.85 -8.71
N LEU A 80 10.23 12.70 -8.81
CA LEU A 80 9.28 12.89 -7.71
C LEU A 80 8.47 11.62 -7.42
N ASP A 81 8.27 10.79 -8.43
CA ASP A 81 7.47 9.56 -8.35
C ASP A 81 8.27 8.32 -7.93
N MET A 82 9.59 8.42 -7.91
CA MET A 82 10.52 7.31 -7.69
C MET A 82 11.31 7.50 -6.39
N PRO A 83 11.72 6.42 -5.67
CA PRO A 83 12.64 6.50 -4.52
C PRO A 83 14.09 6.85 -4.90
N LEU A 84 14.29 7.60 -5.98
CA LEU A 84 15.60 7.97 -6.53
C LEU A 84 15.83 9.47 -6.32
N GLY A 85 16.96 9.82 -5.70
CA GLY A 85 17.44 11.19 -5.58
C GLY A 85 18.48 11.52 -6.66
N ASN A 86 18.82 12.81 -6.81
CA ASN A 86 19.72 13.31 -7.85
C ASN A 86 21.05 12.55 -7.91
N SER A 87 21.69 12.27 -6.78
CA SER A 87 23.00 11.60 -6.74
C SER A 87 22.92 10.17 -7.32
N ARG A 88 21.86 9.41 -7.01
CA ARG A 88 21.64 8.08 -7.60
C ARG A 88 21.21 8.17 -9.07
N THR A 89 20.49 9.21 -9.46
CA THR A 89 20.18 9.47 -10.88
C THR A 89 21.45 9.76 -11.68
N ARG A 90 22.41 10.50 -11.12
CA ARG A 90 23.70 10.76 -11.77
C ARG A 90 24.47 9.47 -12.00
N LEU A 91 24.50 8.56 -11.01
CA LEU A 91 25.07 7.23 -11.17
C LEU A 91 24.36 6.44 -12.29
N LEU A 92 23.03 6.40 -12.27
CA LEU A 92 22.24 5.74 -13.31
C LEU A 92 22.54 6.28 -14.72
N LEU A 93 22.71 7.59 -14.86
CA LEU A 93 23.08 8.20 -16.15
C LEU A 93 24.50 7.78 -16.56
N ALA A 94 25.46 7.78 -15.63
CA ALA A 94 26.82 7.35 -15.90
C ALA A 94 26.90 5.86 -16.32
N ASP A 95 26.12 4.99 -15.68
CA ASP A 95 26.03 3.56 -16.03
C ASP A 95 25.45 3.33 -17.43
N LEU A 96 24.67 4.30 -17.95
CA LEU A 96 24.12 4.30 -19.29
C LEU A 96 25.02 5.02 -20.32
N ASP A 97 26.26 5.36 -19.94
CA ASP A 97 27.19 6.18 -20.73
C ASP A 97 26.61 7.54 -21.15
N ILE A 98 25.74 8.11 -20.31
CA ILE A 98 25.19 9.45 -20.46
C ILE A 98 25.90 10.35 -19.45
N PRO A 99 26.73 11.32 -19.89
CA PRO A 99 27.43 12.20 -18.96
C PRO A 99 26.45 12.88 -17.98
N PRO A 100 26.59 12.72 -16.66
CA PRO A 100 25.58 13.21 -15.74
C PRO A 100 25.62 14.75 -15.63
N PRO A 101 24.47 15.43 -15.49
CA PRO A 101 24.44 16.85 -15.19
C PRO A 101 25.10 17.20 -13.86
N ALA A 102 25.42 18.48 -13.68
CA ALA A 102 25.85 19.01 -12.39
C ALA A 102 24.75 18.86 -11.34
N GLU A 103 25.12 18.37 -10.16
CA GLU A 103 24.18 18.12 -9.06
C GLU A 103 23.54 19.39 -8.51
N SER A 104 24.27 20.50 -8.51
CA SER A 104 23.76 21.81 -8.13
C SER A 104 22.61 22.25 -9.04
N ASP A 105 22.73 22.04 -10.34
CA ASP A 105 21.70 22.40 -11.31
C ASP A 105 20.51 21.43 -11.28
N MET A 106 20.76 20.13 -11.13
CA MET A 106 19.67 19.16 -10.88
C MET A 106 18.89 19.51 -9.62
N SER A 107 19.57 19.95 -8.57
CA SER A 107 18.93 20.33 -7.30
C SER A 107 18.08 21.61 -7.43
N LYS A 108 18.59 22.64 -8.13
CA LYS A 108 17.80 23.85 -8.45
C LYS A 108 16.54 23.51 -9.23
N LEU A 109 16.67 22.62 -10.22
CA LEU A 109 15.55 22.20 -11.06
C LEU A 109 14.55 21.33 -10.29
N SER A 110 15.03 20.45 -9.42
CA SER A 110 14.20 19.63 -8.53
C SER A 110 13.31 20.50 -7.64
N ASN A 111 13.87 21.57 -7.06
CA ASN A 111 13.09 22.51 -6.24
C ASN A 111 12.02 23.24 -7.07
N TYR A 112 12.36 23.69 -8.27
CA TYR A 112 11.41 24.33 -9.18
C TYR A 112 10.25 23.40 -9.53
N VAL A 113 10.55 22.17 -9.95
CA VAL A 113 9.54 21.16 -10.31
C VAL A 113 8.71 20.77 -9.10
N SER A 114 9.34 20.55 -7.93
CA SER A 114 8.64 20.26 -6.67
C SER A 114 7.62 21.33 -6.31
N SER A 115 7.99 22.61 -6.42
CA SER A 115 7.08 23.73 -6.16
C SER A 115 5.89 23.70 -7.12
N LYS A 116 6.14 23.59 -8.42
CA LYS A 116 5.09 23.58 -9.45
C LYS A 116 4.16 22.38 -9.33
N THR A 117 4.69 21.20 -9.01
CA THR A 117 3.86 20.01 -8.77
C THR A 117 3.01 20.15 -7.51
N THR A 118 3.50 20.87 -6.50
CA THR A 118 2.72 21.20 -5.29
C THR A 118 1.57 22.14 -5.64
N ASP A 119 1.83 23.18 -6.45
CA ASP A 119 0.80 24.11 -6.93
C ASP A 119 -0.28 23.38 -7.74
N LEU A 120 0.12 22.53 -8.69
CA LEU A 120 -0.80 21.72 -9.49
C LEU A 120 -1.64 20.77 -8.64
N ASN A 121 -1.03 20.10 -7.66
CA ASN A 121 -1.79 19.25 -6.75
C ASN A 121 -2.76 20.06 -5.89
N ASN A 122 -2.36 21.24 -5.41
CA ASN A 122 -3.25 22.12 -4.66
C ASN A 122 -4.43 22.58 -5.52
N GLU A 123 -4.22 22.90 -6.80
CA GLU A 123 -5.29 23.22 -7.75
C GLU A 123 -6.22 22.02 -7.99
N SER A 124 -5.65 20.85 -8.26
CA SER A 124 -6.42 19.60 -8.41
C SER A 124 -7.25 19.27 -7.17
N MET A 125 -6.66 19.44 -5.98
CA MET A 125 -7.35 19.26 -4.71
C MET A 125 -8.44 20.31 -4.52
N ARG A 126 -8.23 21.58 -4.89
CA ARG A 126 -9.28 22.63 -4.86
C ARG A 126 -10.46 22.28 -5.77
N THR A 127 -10.22 21.74 -6.95
CA THR A 127 -11.30 21.27 -7.84
C THR A 127 -12.09 20.13 -7.20
N LYS A 128 -11.40 19.12 -6.64
CA LYS A 128 -12.05 18.02 -5.91
C LYS A 128 -12.83 18.50 -4.71
N VAL A 129 -12.28 19.48 -4.00
CA VAL A 129 -12.95 20.19 -2.92
C VAL A 129 -14.26 20.79 -3.44
N GLU A 130 -14.23 21.56 -4.53
CA GLU A 130 -15.45 22.17 -5.09
C GLU A 130 -16.45 21.13 -5.60
N GLU A 131 -15.99 19.99 -6.14
CA GLU A 131 -16.86 18.84 -6.45
C GLU A 131 -17.57 18.32 -5.19
N VAL A 132 -16.83 18.14 -4.09
CA VAL A 132 -17.41 17.76 -2.79
C VAL A 132 -18.42 18.82 -2.33
N LYS A 133 -18.09 20.11 -2.44
CA LYS A 133 -19.01 21.20 -2.12
C LYS A 133 -20.29 21.15 -2.96
N ASN A 134 -20.18 20.87 -4.26
CA ASN A 134 -21.32 20.73 -5.16
C ASN A 134 -22.21 19.54 -4.78
N VAL A 135 -21.60 18.41 -4.40
CA VAL A 135 -22.34 17.28 -3.84
C VAL A 135 -23.05 17.68 -2.55
N ASN A 136 -22.40 18.45 -1.68
CA ASN A 136 -23.02 18.96 -0.44
C ASN A 136 -24.21 19.89 -0.73
N ARG A 137 -24.09 20.81 -1.71
CA ARG A 137 -25.22 21.65 -2.18
C ARG A 137 -26.40 20.79 -2.61
N ARG A 138 -26.17 19.76 -3.44
CA ARG A 138 -27.22 18.85 -3.93
C ARG A 138 -27.87 18.03 -2.81
N ARG A 139 -27.16 17.79 -1.72
CA ARG A 139 -27.66 17.12 -0.52
C ARG A 139 -28.38 18.07 0.45
N GLY A 140 -28.49 19.36 0.14
CA GLY A 140 -29.13 20.36 0.98
C GLY A 140 -28.28 20.82 2.17
N ALA A 141 -26.96 20.72 2.08
CA ALA A 141 -26.07 21.22 3.15
C ALA A 141 -26.19 22.74 3.30
N SER A 142 -26.36 23.21 4.54
CA SER A 142 -26.52 24.63 4.89
C SER A 142 -25.28 25.47 4.56
N ASN A 143 -24.08 24.88 4.63
CA ASN A 143 -22.85 25.50 4.16
C ASN A 143 -22.16 24.59 3.13
N PRO A 144 -22.01 25.04 1.88
CA PRO A 144 -21.34 24.23 0.88
C PRO A 144 -19.82 24.29 1.00
N ASN A 145 -19.23 25.25 1.71
CA ASN A 145 -17.80 25.54 1.65
C ASN A 145 -16.89 24.63 2.45
N VAL A 146 -17.41 23.70 3.24
CA VAL A 146 -16.55 22.92 4.10
C VAL A 146 -16.41 21.46 3.64
N ILE A 147 -15.14 21.03 3.65
CA ILE A 147 -14.67 19.78 3.09
C ILE A 147 -14.60 18.79 4.23
N ASN A 148 -15.67 18.02 4.36
CA ASN A 148 -15.88 17.13 5.48
C ASN A 148 -15.13 15.82 5.33
N VAL A 149 -13.83 15.83 5.64
CA VAL A 149 -13.21 14.60 6.18
C VAL A 149 -13.61 14.44 7.65
N ALA A 150 -14.02 15.55 8.32
CA ALA A 150 -14.43 15.53 9.72
C ALA A 150 -15.44 16.60 10.21
N LEU A 151 -15.64 17.79 9.62
CA LEU A 151 -16.15 18.90 10.45
C LEU A 151 -17.01 19.94 9.71
N ASP A 152 -18.34 19.85 9.85
CA ASP A 152 -19.32 20.90 9.44
C ASP A 152 -20.69 20.73 10.10
N GLY A 153 -20.74 20.67 11.43
CA GLY A 153 -21.96 20.23 12.12
C GLY A 153 -22.37 18.78 11.80
N VAL A 154 -21.66 18.10 10.89
CA VAL A 154 -21.65 16.65 10.76
C VAL A 154 -20.76 16.13 11.85
N LEU A 155 -21.39 15.95 12.98
CA LEU A 155 -20.79 15.35 14.14
C LEU A 155 -20.33 13.94 13.75
N ILE A 156 -19.01 13.66 13.81
CA ILE A 156 -18.51 12.33 13.47
C ILE A 156 -19.00 11.38 14.55
N LYS A 157 -20.04 10.62 14.24
CA LYS A 157 -20.55 9.64 15.18
C LYS A 157 -19.71 8.37 15.20
N PHE A 158 -19.10 8.02 14.06
CA PHE A 158 -18.39 6.76 13.89
C PHE A 158 -17.03 6.94 13.24
N ALA A 159 -15.99 6.33 13.80
CA ALA A 159 -14.64 6.34 13.23
C ALA A 159 -14.08 4.91 13.17
N THR A 160 -13.76 4.43 11.97
CA THR A 160 -13.16 3.09 11.78
C THR A 160 -11.64 3.15 11.89
N THR A 161 -11.05 2.33 12.75
CA THR A 161 -9.60 2.24 12.90
C THR A 161 -9.10 0.79 12.85
N ASP A 162 -7.84 0.62 12.47
CA ASP A 162 -7.13 -0.65 12.23
C ASP A 162 -6.66 -1.38 13.51
N GLY A 163 -6.91 -0.80 14.68
CA GLY A 163 -6.40 -1.30 15.95
C GLY A 163 -5.99 -0.18 16.89
N ASP A 164 -5.50 0.93 16.32
CA ASP A 164 -5.09 2.09 17.10
C ASP A 164 -6.32 2.90 17.56
N SER A 165 -6.50 3.02 18.88
CA SER A 165 -7.56 3.86 19.47
C SER A 165 -7.22 5.34 19.45
N THR A 166 -5.93 5.69 19.36
CA THR A 166 -5.49 7.10 19.50
C THR A 166 -6.08 7.98 18.42
N SER A 167 -6.25 7.46 17.20
CA SER A 167 -6.90 8.19 16.10
C SER A 167 -8.36 8.52 16.41
N ALA A 168 -9.12 7.56 16.95
CA ALA A 168 -10.51 7.79 17.33
C ALA A 168 -10.62 8.75 18.54
N THR A 169 -9.70 8.63 19.50
CA THR A 169 -9.60 9.52 20.66
C THR A 169 -9.27 10.95 20.25
N GLY A 170 -8.32 11.16 19.33
CA GLY A 170 -7.99 12.48 18.82
C GLY A 170 -9.14 13.11 18.03
N ILE A 171 -9.89 12.31 17.26
CA ILE A 171 -11.13 12.77 16.61
C ILE A 171 -12.17 13.16 17.67
N GLU A 172 -12.33 12.36 18.72
CA GLU A 172 -13.26 12.67 19.82
C GLU A 172 -12.87 13.95 20.57
N GLU A 173 -11.59 14.14 20.88
CA GLU A 173 -11.09 15.36 21.51
C GLU A 173 -11.35 16.59 20.64
N ALA A 174 -11.05 16.50 19.34
CA ALA A 174 -11.35 17.56 18.38
C ALA A 174 -12.85 17.85 18.31
N MET A 175 -13.71 16.82 18.39
CA MET A 175 -15.17 16.98 18.42
C MET A 175 -15.66 17.62 19.71
N ARG A 176 -15.10 17.24 20.86
CA ARG A 176 -15.48 17.77 22.17
C ARG A 176 -15.14 19.24 22.33
N THR A 177 -14.08 19.72 21.66
CA THR A 177 -13.76 21.16 21.58
C THR A 177 -14.92 21.99 21.01
N LEU A 178 -15.69 21.41 20.08
CA LEU A 178 -16.84 22.09 19.46
C LEU A 178 -18.17 21.71 20.12
N HIS A 179 -18.30 20.47 20.59
CA HIS A 179 -19.50 19.89 21.19
C HIS A 179 -19.13 19.05 22.42
N PRO A 180 -19.10 19.61 23.63
CA PRO A 180 -18.54 18.97 24.82
C PRO A 180 -19.13 17.59 25.18
N MET A 181 -20.40 17.36 24.82
CA MET A 181 -21.11 16.10 25.07
C MET A 181 -21.00 15.09 23.91
N TRP A 182 -20.29 15.42 22.83
CA TRP A 182 -20.20 14.56 21.67
C TRP A 182 -19.27 13.36 21.93
N LYS A 183 -19.78 12.17 21.61
CA LYS A 183 -19.03 10.92 21.71
C LYS A 183 -18.92 10.28 20.34
N VAL A 184 -17.68 10.14 19.90
CA VAL A 184 -17.29 9.37 18.72
C VAL A 184 -17.26 7.89 19.11
N GLU A 185 -18.04 7.08 18.43
CA GLU A 185 -18.00 5.63 18.57
C GLU A 185 -16.94 5.06 17.63
N ARG A 186 -15.98 4.34 18.22
CA ARG A 186 -14.96 3.65 17.46
C ARG A 186 -15.55 2.38 16.83
N LEU A 187 -15.39 2.28 15.52
CA LEU A 187 -15.61 1.07 14.73
C LEU A 187 -14.27 0.35 14.51
N ALA A 188 -14.34 -0.96 14.27
CA ALA A 188 -13.18 -1.78 13.97
C ALA A 188 -13.11 -2.08 12.47
N ASP A 189 -11.92 -2.02 11.88
CA ASP A 189 -11.71 -2.58 10.55
C ASP A 189 -11.87 -4.12 10.62
N PRO A 190 -12.82 -4.71 9.86
CA PRO A 190 -13.02 -6.16 9.82
C PRO A 190 -11.75 -6.97 9.46
N ALA A 191 -10.89 -6.46 8.58
CA ALA A 191 -9.67 -7.15 8.14
C ALA A 191 -8.61 -7.21 9.25
N HIS A 192 -8.44 -6.11 9.98
CA HIS A 192 -7.54 -6.03 11.12
C HIS A 192 -8.05 -6.82 12.32
N LEU A 193 -9.35 -6.74 12.62
CA LEU A 193 -10.00 -7.55 13.65
C LEU A 193 -9.84 -9.05 13.36
N SER A 194 -10.03 -9.47 12.10
CA SER A 194 -9.78 -10.85 11.65
C SER A 194 -8.34 -11.29 11.90
N SER A 195 -7.38 -10.39 11.71
CA SER A 195 -5.96 -10.68 11.94
C SER A 195 -5.62 -10.71 13.43
N SER A 196 -6.30 -9.92 14.26
CA SER A 196 -6.24 -9.99 15.72
C SER A 196 -6.77 -11.33 16.24
N GLN A 197 -7.94 -11.76 15.78
CA GLN A 197 -8.52 -13.06 16.13
C GLN A 197 -7.56 -14.21 15.84
N PHE A 198 -6.95 -14.23 14.64
CA PHE A 198 -5.94 -15.23 14.29
C PHE A 198 -4.77 -15.25 15.29
N ARG A 199 -4.23 -14.07 15.65
CA ARG A 199 -3.11 -13.98 16.60
C ARG A 199 -3.51 -14.48 18.00
N GLN A 200 -4.71 -14.15 18.46
CA GLN A 200 -5.22 -14.60 19.74
C GLN A 200 -5.45 -16.11 19.76
N CYS A 201 -6.11 -16.66 18.72
CA CYS A 201 -6.28 -18.12 18.57
C CYS A 201 -4.92 -18.85 18.57
N PHE A 202 -3.92 -18.30 17.86
CA PHE A 202 -2.61 -18.92 17.78
C PHE A 202 -1.82 -18.84 19.09
N LYS A 203 -2.09 -17.84 19.95
CA LYS A 203 -1.48 -17.69 21.28
C LYS A 203 -2.24 -18.42 22.40
N ALA A 204 -3.52 -18.73 22.20
CA ALA A 204 -4.41 -19.32 23.21
C ALA A 204 -3.88 -20.64 23.80
N ASN A 205 -3.98 -20.83 25.11
CA ASN A 205 -3.47 -22.03 25.79
C ASN A 205 -4.53 -23.14 25.80
N PHE A 206 -4.64 -23.86 24.69
CA PHE A 206 -5.43 -25.08 24.62
C PHE A 206 -4.78 -26.23 25.36
N SER A 207 -5.57 -27.22 25.74
CA SER A 207 -5.09 -28.44 26.38
C SER A 207 -4.11 -29.21 25.49
N ASP A 208 -3.17 -29.91 26.11
CA ASP A 208 -2.20 -30.73 25.38
C ASP A 208 -2.88 -31.87 24.59
N GLY A 209 -4.04 -32.34 25.06
CA GLY A 209 -4.82 -33.41 24.42
C GLY A 209 -5.59 -32.95 23.18
N MET A 210 -5.91 -31.66 23.05
CA MET A 210 -6.77 -31.15 21.97
C MET A 210 -6.28 -31.51 20.56
N PHE A 211 -4.96 -31.55 20.38
CA PHE A 211 -4.31 -31.75 19.09
C PHE A 211 -3.60 -33.11 19.04
N ARG A 212 -3.96 -33.93 18.05
CA ARG A 212 -3.43 -35.30 17.83
C ARG A 212 -1.97 -35.38 17.37
N GLY A 213 -1.31 -34.24 17.16
CA GLY A 213 0.11 -34.21 16.77
C GLY A 213 0.98 -34.88 17.82
N LYS A 214 1.94 -35.73 17.40
CA LYS A 214 2.84 -36.44 18.32
C LYS A 214 3.90 -35.52 18.90
N THR A 215 4.31 -34.52 18.11
CA THR A 215 5.33 -33.54 18.50
C THR A 215 4.75 -32.17 18.78
N LYS A 216 5.44 -31.36 19.60
CA LYS A 216 5.08 -29.95 19.85
C LYS A 216 4.99 -29.13 18.54
N VAL A 217 5.83 -29.45 17.56
CA VAL A 217 5.84 -28.80 16.24
C VAL A 217 4.58 -29.14 15.46
N GLU A 218 4.18 -30.42 15.42
CA GLU A 218 2.95 -30.85 14.77
C GLU A 218 1.72 -30.21 15.43
N LYS A 219 1.63 -30.20 16.76
CA LYS A 219 0.56 -29.53 17.51
C LYS A 219 0.52 -28.02 17.21
N THR A 220 1.68 -27.37 17.13
CA THR A 220 1.77 -25.93 16.77
C THR A 220 1.27 -25.67 15.34
N ASN A 221 1.57 -26.56 14.39
CA ASN A 221 1.07 -26.44 13.02
C ASN A 221 -0.45 -26.67 12.96
N GLN A 222 -0.99 -27.67 13.68
CA GLN A 222 -2.44 -27.90 13.78
C GLN A 222 -3.15 -26.70 14.40
N LYS A 223 -2.59 -26.10 15.46
CA LYS A 223 -3.09 -24.85 16.04
C LYS A 223 -3.08 -23.68 15.05
N LYS A 224 -2.03 -23.54 14.25
CA LYS A 224 -1.95 -22.51 13.19
C LYS A 224 -3.05 -22.72 12.13
N THR A 225 -3.28 -23.98 11.72
CA THR A 225 -4.34 -24.35 10.79
C THR A 225 -5.72 -24.01 11.36
N LEU A 226 -6.01 -24.41 12.60
CA LEU A 226 -7.25 -24.08 13.28
C LEU A 226 -7.46 -22.56 13.38
N SER A 227 -6.41 -21.81 13.72
CA SER A 227 -6.48 -20.34 13.83
C SER A 227 -6.82 -19.67 12.49
N GLN A 228 -6.28 -20.16 11.37
CA GLN A 228 -6.66 -19.67 10.04
C GLN A 228 -8.09 -20.07 9.66
N ASP A 229 -8.49 -21.28 10.02
CA ASP A 229 -9.83 -21.76 9.76
C ASP A 229 -10.87 -20.93 10.51
N ILE A 230 -10.69 -20.69 11.82
CA ILE A 230 -11.58 -19.85 12.64
C ILE A 230 -11.72 -18.46 11.99
N LYS A 231 -10.59 -17.82 11.62
CA LYS A 231 -10.59 -16.52 10.93
C LYS A 231 -11.42 -16.56 9.64
N SER A 232 -11.26 -17.60 8.82
CA SER A 232 -11.96 -17.78 7.56
C SER A 232 -13.45 -18.07 7.78
N ARG A 233 -13.78 -18.97 8.71
CA ARG A 233 -15.14 -19.38 9.08
C ARG A 233 -15.94 -18.20 9.60
N CYS A 234 -15.40 -17.41 10.54
CA CYS A 234 -16.08 -16.21 11.04
C CYS A 234 -16.35 -15.20 9.92
N SER A 235 -15.41 -15.02 8.99
CA SER A 235 -15.61 -14.12 7.84
C SER A 235 -16.76 -14.59 6.95
N LEU A 236 -16.85 -15.90 6.70
CA LEU A 236 -17.91 -16.49 5.91
C LEU A 236 -19.26 -16.45 6.63
N VAL A 237 -19.30 -16.77 7.92
CA VAL A 237 -20.49 -16.67 8.77
C VAL A 237 -21.06 -15.26 8.71
N ILE A 238 -20.23 -14.24 8.96
CA ILE A 238 -20.67 -12.83 8.89
C ILE A 238 -21.21 -12.52 7.49
N LYS A 239 -20.51 -12.88 6.42
CA LYS A 239 -20.95 -12.63 5.05
C LYS A 239 -22.32 -13.27 4.75
N GLU A 240 -22.50 -14.55 5.07
CA GLU A 240 -23.75 -15.28 4.83
C GLU A 240 -24.89 -14.76 5.72
N MET A 241 -24.59 -14.39 6.96
CA MET A 241 -25.54 -13.73 7.86
C MET A 241 -26.07 -12.42 7.26
N TYR A 242 -25.17 -11.52 6.83
CA TYR A 242 -25.59 -10.27 6.19
C TYR A 242 -26.44 -10.51 4.93
N SER A 243 -26.17 -11.58 4.17
CA SER A 243 -26.97 -11.95 3.01
C SER A 243 -28.35 -12.51 3.41
N THR A 244 -28.39 -13.40 4.39
CA THR A 244 -29.60 -14.12 4.82
C THR A 244 -30.63 -13.19 5.46
N TYR A 245 -30.16 -12.23 6.25
CA TYR A 245 -31.02 -11.31 6.99
C TYR A 245 -31.10 -9.92 6.35
N CYS A 246 -30.73 -9.78 5.08
CA CYS A 246 -30.78 -8.51 4.32
C CYS A 246 -30.11 -7.32 5.03
N GLY A 247 -29.09 -7.58 5.85
CA GLY A 247 -28.39 -6.56 6.64
C GLY A 247 -29.09 -6.07 7.90
N ASP A 248 -30.18 -6.70 8.35
CA ASP A 248 -30.85 -6.41 9.61
C ASP A 248 -30.00 -6.87 10.82
N VAL A 249 -29.22 -5.94 11.37
CA VAL A 249 -28.26 -6.19 12.45
C VAL A 249 -28.93 -6.73 13.72
N ASP A 250 -30.16 -6.31 14.04
CA ASP A 250 -30.86 -6.78 15.24
C ASP A 250 -31.29 -8.23 15.11
N LYS A 251 -31.75 -8.65 13.92
CA LYS A 251 -31.98 -10.06 13.63
C LYS A 251 -30.69 -10.87 13.66
N LEU A 252 -29.58 -10.31 13.17
CA LEU A 252 -28.27 -10.96 13.27
C LEU A 252 -27.92 -11.28 14.72
N LYS A 253 -27.97 -10.27 15.58
CA LYS A 253 -27.64 -10.39 17.01
C LYS A 253 -28.46 -11.46 17.70
N LYS A 254 -29.78 -11.48 17.48
CA LYS A 254 -30.69 -12.50 18.05
C LYS A 254 -30.31 -13.94 17.67
N GLN A 255 -29.67 -14.16 16.52
CA GLN A 255 -29.29 -15.49 16.04
C GLN A 255 -27.84 -15.87 16.37
N LEU A 256 -26.99 -14.90 16.72
CA LEU A 256 -25.57 -15.15 17.04
C LEU A 256 -25.36 -16.22 18.13
N PRO A 257 -26.09 -16.22 19.26
CA PRO A 257 -25.88 -17.24 20.31
C PRO A 257 -26.07 -18.67 19.78
N LYS A 258 -27.09 -18.89 18.93
CA LYS A 258 -27.38 -20.19 18.33
C LYS A 258 -26.30 -20.60 17.33
N ILE A 259 -25.83 -19.65 16.52
CA ILE A 259 -24.76 -19.85 15.54
C ILE A 259 -23.42 -20.15 16.23
N LEU A 260 -23.08 -19.43 17.29
CA LEU A 260 -21.90 -19.65 18.12
C LEU A 260 -21.91 -21.06 18.72
N GLN A 261 -23.01 -21.44 19.38
CA GLN A 261 -23.16 -22.76 19.97
C GLN A 261 -23.00 -23.87 18.91
N ALA A 262 -23.68 -23.75 17.76
CA ALA A 262 -23.55 -24.72 16.68
C ALA A 262 -22.15 -24.75 16.08
N THR A 263 -21.43 -23.62 16.07
CA THR A 263 -20.05 -23.54 15.57
C THR A 263 -19.07 -24.26 16.50
N VAL A 264 -19.18 -24.07 17.82
CA VAL A 264 -18.38 -24.77 18.83
C VAL A 264 -18.65 -26.28 18.77
N MET A 265 -19.92 -26.69 18.81
CA MET A 265 -20.31 -28.10 18.69
C MET A 265 -19.77 -28.73 17.39
N CYS A 266 -19.82 -28.00 16.28
CA CYS A 266 -19.28 -28.48 15.01
C CYS A 266 -17.76 -28.72 15.08
N TYR A 267 -17.00 -27.89 15.79
CA TYR A 267 -15.56 -28.12 16.05
C TYR A 267 -15.30 -29.22 17.08
N ASP A 268 -16.31 -29.61 17.86
CA ASP A 268 -16.29 -30.78 18.75
C ASP A 268 -16.62 -32.09 18.03
N GLY A 269 -16.97 -32.00 16.73
CA GLY A 269 -17.40 -33.13 15.92
C GLY A 269 -18.92 -33.33 15.90
N ASP A 270 -19.69 -32.62 16.73
CA ASP A 270 -21.14 -32.68 16.73
C ASP A 270 -21.77 -31.68 15.74
N CYS A 271 -22.29 -32.20 14.64
CA CYS A 271 -22.99 -31.41 13.62
C CYS A 271 -24.52 -31.40 13.77
N SER A 272 -25.09 -31.91 14.86
CA SER A 272 -26.54 -32.02 15.10
C SER A 272 -27.28 -30.69 14.93
N LYS A 273 -26.70 -29.59 15.41
CA LYS A 273 -27.27 -28.24 15.32
C LYS A 273 -26.89 -27.47 14.06
N CYS A 274 -26.02 -28.00 13.21
CA CYS A 274 -25.57 -27.27 12.01
C CYS A 274 -26.71 -27.01 11.03
N ARG A 275 -27.60 -28.00 10.82
CA ARG A 275 -28.71 -27.88 9.85
C ARG A 275 -29.70 -26.76 10.20
N SER A 276 -29.97 -26.53 11.48
CA SER A 276 -30.93 -25.52 11.93
C SER A 276 -30.29 -24.18 12.27
N ASN A 277 -29.04 -24.20 12.78
CA ASN A 277 -28.44 -23.02 13.42
C ASN A 277 -27.14 -22.55 12.75
N SER A 278 -26.56 -23.26 11.78
CA SER A 278 -25.38 -22.80 11.06
C SER A 278 -25.75 -22.18 9.72
N VAL A 279 -25.08 -21.09 9.36
CA VAL A 279 -25.19 -20.45 8.04
C VAL A 279 -24.13 -20.92 7.03
N VAL A 280 -23.13 -21.69 7.49
CA VAL A 280 -21.98 -22.11 6.65
C VAL A 280 -21.76 -23.62 6.60
N CYS A 281 -22.36 -24.37 7.52
CA CYS A 281 -22.25 -25.82 7.62
C CYS A 281 -23.64 -26.45 7.49
N SER A 282 -23.84 -27.37 6.55
CA SER A 282 -25.13 -28.01 6.33
C SER A 282 -25.36 -29.23 7.23
N GLY A 283 -24.32 -29.69 7.94
CA GLY A 283 -24.33 -30.94 8.71
C GLY A 283 -24.15 -32.21 7.86
N GLY A 284 -24.10 -33.36 8.53
CA GLY A 284 -23.95 -34.70 7.92
C GLY A 284 -22.50 -35.23 7.81
N HIS A 285 -22.33 -36.40 7.20
CA HIS A 285 -21.02 -37.08 7.11
C HIS A 285 -20.10 -36.52 6.01
N SER A 286 -20.64 -36.19 4.83
CA SER A 286 -19.84 -35.70 3.69
C SER A 286 -19.80 -34.18 3.57
N ASN A 287 -20.87 -33.48 3.99
CA ASN A 287 -21.05 -32.03 3.76
C ASN A 287 -20.84 -31.16 5.02
N ASN A 288 -20.10 -31.68 6.00
CA ASN A 288 -19.75 -30.94 7.23
C ASN A 288 -18.57 -29.96 7.01
N TRP A 289 -18.33 -29.13 8.02
CA TRP A 289 -17.28 -28.11 7.98
C TRP A 289 -15.88 -28.70 7.84
N TRP A 290 -15.58 -29.84 8.47
CA TRP A 290 -14.26 -30.49 8.43
C TRP A 290 -13.81 -30.82 7.01
N ASN A 291 -14.74 -31.31 6.17
CA ASN A 291 -14.47 -31.64 4.77
C ASN A 291 -14.50 -30.41 3.85
N ARG A 292 -15.36 -29.44 4.15
CA ARG A 292 -15.54 -28.24 3.30
C ARG A 292 -14.51 -27.15 3.54
N SER A 293 -13.96 -27.07 4.74
CA SER A 293 -13.01 -26.03 5.10
C SER A 293 -11.74 -26.19 4.26
N MET A 294 -11.34 -25.09 3.63
CA MET A 294 -10.12 -25.04 2.83
C MET A 294 -8.83 -25.16 3.67
N PHE A 295 -8.89 -24.89 4.98
CA PHE A 295 -7.73 -24.99 5.85
C PHE A 295 -7.62 -26.37 6.49
N LEU A 296 -8.69 -26.80 7.18
CA LEU A 296 -8.79 -28.12 7.82
C LEU A 296 -8.56 -29.26 6.81
N ALA A 297 -9.32 -29.29 5.71
CA ALA A 297 -9.23 -30.38 4.73
C ALA A 297 -7.86 -30.44 4.04
N SER A 298 -7.32 -29.30 3.61
CA SER A 298 -5.98 -29.26 2.96
C SER A 298 -4.82 -29.60 3.91
N ASN A 299 -5.06 -29.60 5.22
CA ASN A 299 -4.05 -29.94 6.23
C ASN A 299 -4.36 -31.26 6.96
N ASN A 300 -5.34 -32.04 6.48
CA ASN A 300 -5.77 -33.31 7.08
C ASN A 300 -6.10 -33.22 8.58
N LEU A 301 -6.62 -32.07 9.03
CA LEU A 301 -7.11 -31.91 10.39
C LEU A 301 -8.61 -32.24 10.41
N THR A 302 -8.95 -33.44 10.86
CA THR A 302 -10.31 -34.01 10.74
C THR A 302 -11.11 -34.00 12.04
N SER A 303 -10.47 -33.81 13.18
CA SER A 303 -11.11 -33.72 14.48
C SER A 303 -10.22 -33.02 15.51
N LEU A 304 -10.82 -32.57 16.60
CA LEU A 304 -10.15 -32.05 17.80
C LEU A 304 -10.65 -32.83 19.03
N GLU A 305 -9.80 -32.99 20.03
CA GLU A 305 -10.14 -33.68 21.29
C GLU A 305 -10.31 -32.65 22.40
N MET A 306 -11.39 -31.86 22.31
CA MET A 306 -11.61 -30.74 23.21
C MET A 306 -12.19 -31.19 24.55
N ASN A 307 -11.58 -30.71 25.64
CA ASN A 307 -12.23 -30.72 26.95
C ASN A 307 -13.12 -29.48 27.12
N ASP A 308 -13.82 -29.38 28.26
CA ASP A 308 -14.74 -28.25 28.49
C ASP A 308 -14.02 -26.89 28.53
N ASN A 309 -12.77 -26.83 29.00
CA ASN A 309 -11.96 -25.62 28.98
C ASN A 309 -11.59 -25.20 27.54
N ASP A 310 -11.28 -26.15 26.66
CA ASP A 310 -11.00 -25.88 25.25
C ASP A 310 -12.25 -25.37 24.52
N LYS A 311 -13.43 -25.94 24.82
CA LYS A 311 -14.72 -25.48 24.29
C LYS A 311 -15.02 -24.05 24.73
N PHE A 312 -14.80 -23.75 26.01
CA PHE A 312 -14.94 -22.41 26.56
C PHE A 312 -13.99 -21.43 25.86
N LEU A 313 -12.70 -21.77 25.75
CA LEU A 313 -11.70 -20.92 25.11
C LEU A 313 -12.01 -20.69 23.63
N LEU A 314 -12.45 -21.72 22.90
CA LEU A 314 -12.88 -21.61 21.51
C LEU A 314 -14.09 -20.67 21.37
N ASN A 315 -15.05 -20.77 22.27
CA ASN A 315 -16.21 -19.89 22.30
C ASN A 315 -15.79 -18.42 22.49
N GLU A 316 -14.88 -18.13 23.43
CA GLU A 316 -14.36 -16.77 23.64
C GLU A 316 -13.59 -16.25 22.42
N LEU A 317 -12.81 -17.10 21.76
CA LEU A 317 -12.10 -16.74 20.53
C LEU A 317 -13.04 -16.47 19.34
N LEU A 318 -14.17 -17.17 19.25
CA LEU A 318 -15.20 -16.92 18.25
C LEU A 318 -15.93 -15.59 18.53
N LYS A 319 -16.19 -15.28 19.80
CA LYS A 319 -16.85 -14.03 20.23
C LYS A 319 -16.11 -12.77 19.79
N ILE A 320 -14.78 -12.80 19.64
CA ILE A 320 -13.96 -11.68 19.07
C ILE A 320 -14.52 -11.15 17.73
N ARG A 321 -15.32 -11.95 17.02
CA ARG A 321 -15.97 -11.54 15.77
C ARG A 321 -17.46 -11.82 15.70
N LEU A 322 -17.93 -12.77 16.49
CA LEU A 322 -19.31 -13.26 16.48
C LEU A 322 -20.04 -12.89 17.78
N SER A 323 -19.63 -11.82 18.46
CA SER A 323 -20.36 -11.20 19.55
C SER A 323 -21.27 -10.09 19.03
N GLU A 324 -22.29 -9.72 19.80
CA GLU A 324 -23.15 -8.57 19.48
C GLU A 324 -22.33 -7.28 19.41
N GLU A 325 -21.38 -7.11 20.33
CA GLU A 325 -20.48 -5.96 20.40
C GLU A 325 -19.58 -5.83 19.16
N ASP A 326 -18.98 -6.92 18.68
CA ASP A 326 -18.09 -6.88 17.52
C ASP A 326 -18.86 -6.75 16.20
N ILE A 327 -20.09 -7.26 16.13
CA ILE A 327 -21.00 -6.98 15.01
C ILE A 327 -21.36 -5.49 14.98
N ASP A 328 -21.62 -4.86 16.13
CA ASP A 328 -21.83 -3.42 16.20
C ASP A 328 -20.60 -2.65 15.73
N LYS A 329 -19.40 -3.00 16.22
CA LYS A 329 -18.14 -2.35 15.81
C LYS A 329 -17.85 -2.48 14.31
N THR A 330 -18.46 -3.43 13.60
CA THR A 330 -18.21 -3.68 12.18
C THR A 330 -19.44 -3.43 11.28
N ARG A 331 -20.54 -2.91 11.83
CA ARG A 331 -21.86 -2.85 11.16
C ARG A 331 -21.90 -2.10 9.83
N TYR A 332 -21.08 -1.06 9.69
CA TYR A 332 -21.04 -0.25 8.48
C TYR A 332 -20.10 -0.78 7.39
N LYS A 333 -19.38 -1.88 7.65
CA LYS A 333 -18.47 -2.53 6.68
C LYS A 333 -17.41 -1.58 6.08
N THR A 334 -17.05 -0.55 6.82
CA THR A 334 -15.97 0.37 6.51
C THR A 334 -14.62 -0.25 6.84
N ASP A 335 -13.58 0.13 6.10
CA ASP A 335 -12.22 -0.38 6.27
C ASP A 335 -11.17 0.74 6.10
N THR A 336 -9.92 0.45 6.47
CA THR A 336 -8.79 1.38 6.36
C THR A 336 -7.91 1.12 5.12
N GLN A 337 -8.32 0.24 4.20
CA GLN A 337 -7.46 -0.27 3.12
C GLN A 337 -7.01 0.82 2.15
N LYS A 338 -7.91 1.75 1.80
CA LYS A 338 -7.57 2.85 0.89
C LYS A 338 -6.54 3.79 1.49
N TYR A 339 -6.67 4.10 2.78
CA TYR A 339 -5.73 4.94 3.51
C TYR A 339 -4.36 4.28 3.60
N GLU A 340 -4.31 2.99 3.95
CA GLU A 340 -3.07 2.20 3.97
C GLU A 340 -2.41 2.13 2.59
N SER A 341 -3.20 1.99 1.52
CA SER A 341 -2.69 1.97 0.15
C SER A 341 -2.03 3.30 -0.24
N ILE A 342 -2.63 4.43 0.14
CA ILE A 342 -2.06 5.76 -0.10
C ILE A 342 -0.78 5.93 0.73
N ASN A 343 -0.82 5.62 2.03
CA ASN A 343 0.36 5.71 2.90
C ASN A 343 1.52 4.82 2.41
N ARG A 344 1.22 3.62 1.91
CA ARG A 344 2.23 2.76 1.30
C ARG A 344 2.80 3.38 0.03
N SER A 345 1.97 4.00 -0.80
CA SER A 345 2.42 4.70 -2.01
C SER A 345 3.31 5.90 -1.68
N ILE A 346 2.95 6.66 -0.62
CA ILE A 346 3.76 7.76 -0.10
C ILE A 346 5.11 7.22 0.37
N ASN A 347 5.13 6.17 1.19
CA ASN A 347 6.37 5.55 1.68
C ASN A 347 7.27 5.01 0.55
N ILE A 348 6.73 4.67 -0.62
CA ILE A 348 7.54 4.30 -1.80
C ILE A 348 8.23 5.52 -2.39
N SER A 349 7.54 6.67 -2.52
CA SER A 349 8.12 7.91 -3.04
C SER A 349 8.97 8.68 -2.01
N LEU A 350 8.69 8.46 -0.73
CA LEU A 350 9.27 9.10 0.46
C LEU A 350 9.63 8.02 1.49
N PRO A 351 10.61 7.16 1.21
CA PRO A 351 11.07 6.16 2.16
C PRO A 351 11.66 6.82 3.42
N LYS A 352 11.34 6.24 4.58
CA LYS A 352 11.82 6.72 5.89
C LYS A 352 13.35 6.75 6.03
N SER A 353 14.05 5.95 5.22
CA SER A 353 15.52 5.88 5.21
C SER A 353 16.20 7.01 4.44
N VAL A 354 15.46 7.85 3.72
CA VAL A 354 16.02 8.94 2.90
C VAL A 354 15.41 10.26 3.30
N LYS A 355 16.25 11.26 3.57
CA LYS A 355 15.82 12.63 3.86
C LYS A 355 15.67 13.43 2.56
N TYR A 356 14.49 13.97 2.33
CA TYR A 356 14.15 14.80 1.17
C TYR A 356 13.79 16.24 1.58
N GLU A 357 14.72 16.94 2.24
CA GLU A 357 14.44 18.24 2.88
C GLU A 357 13.82 19.29 1.93
N ARG A 358 14.28 19.33 0.67
CA ARG A 358 13.89 20.39 -0.28
C ARG A 358 12.74 20.02 -1.21
N ASN A 359 12.47 18.73 -1.43
CA ASN A 359 11.47 18.26 -2.40
C ASN A 359 10.46 17.25 -1.84
N ALA A 360 10.42 17.05 -0.52
CA ALA A 360 9.45 16.15 0.12
C ALA A 360 8.00 16.51 -0.25
N MET A 361 7.64 17.79 -0.22
CA MET A 361 6.28 18.23 -0.55
C MET A 361 5.90 17.98 -2.00
N GLY A 362 6.83 18.14 -2.96
CA GLY A 362 6.59 17.82 -4.36
C GLY A 362 6.40 16.32 -4.57
N ARG A 363 7.15 15.47 -3.87
CA ARG A 363 7.00 14.01 -3.91
C ARG A 363 5.65 13.56 -3.35
N LEU A 364 5.26 14.09 -2.19
CA LEU A 364 3.95 13.86 -1.59
C LEU A 364 2.82 14.27 -2.55
N SER A 365 2.91 15.48 -3.08
CA SER A 365 1.94 16.04 -4.03
C SER A 365 1.84 15.21 -5.31
N SER A 366 2.97 14.77 -5.86
CA SER A 366 3.03 13.90 -7.04
C SER A 366 2.34 12.55 -6.78
N THR A 367 2.63 11.92 -5.64
CA THR A 367 2.01 10.65 -5.26
C THR A 367 0.50 10.79 -5.06
N ASN A 368 0.05 11.88 -4.43
CA ASN A 368 -1.38 12.15 -4.24
C ASN A 368 -2.09 12.36 -5.58
N LEU A 369 -1.55 13.20 -6.46
CA LEU A 369 -2.08 13.42 -7.80
C LEU A 369 -2.17 12.10 -8.58
N ARG A 370 -1.10 11.31 -8.61
CA ARG A 370 -1.06 10.00 -9.28
C ARG A 370 -2.09 9.02 -8.74
N SER A 371 -2.28 9.00 -7.42
CA SER A 371 -3.28 8.13 -6.77
C SER A 371 -4.71 8.56 -7.09
N ASN A 372 -4.89 9.84 -7.37
CA ASN A 372 -6.17 10.47 -7.66
C ASN A 372 -6.62 10.31 -9.12
N ILE A 373 -5.72 10.47 -10.09
CA ILE A 373 -6.09 10.49 -11.53
C ILE A 373 -5.45 9.38 -12.36
N GLY A 374 -4.54 8.58 -11.79
CA GLY A 374 -3.83 7.52 -12.50
C GLY A 374 -2.42 7.91 -12.93
N ILE A 375 -1.64 6.92 -13.35
CA ILE A 375 -0.22 7.09 -13.69
C ILE A 375 -0.06 7.93 -14.95
N LYS A 376 -0.76 7.56 -16.02
CA LYS A 376 -0.65 8.23 -17.31
C LYS A 376 -1.10 9.68 -17.20
N GLU A 377 -2.29 9.89 -16.68
CA GLU A 377 -2.95 11.19 -16.57
C GLU A 377 -2.13 12.12 -15.67
N ALA A 378 -1.58 11.63 -14.56
CA ALA A 378 -0.71 12.44 -13.69
C ALA A 378 0.60 12.83 -14.38
N THR A 379 1.32 11.89 -15.01
CA THR A 379 2.57 12.21 -15.70
C THR A 379 2.34 13.18 -16.86
N GLN A 380 1.26 13.01 -17.63
CA GLN A 380 0.93 13.93 -18.72
C GLN A 380 0.56 15.33 -18.21
N THR A 381 -0.33 15.41 -17.21
CA THR A 381 -0.78 16.70 -16.64
C THR A 381 0.39 17.47 -16.03
N LYS A 382 1.29 16.79 -15.30
CA LYS A 382 2.50 17.43 -14.74
C LYS A 382 3.43 17.95 -15.83
N ALA A 383 3.70 17.16 -16.87
CA ALA A 383 4.53 17.59 -17.99
C ALA A 383 3.95 18.83 -18.67
N GLU A 384 2.65 18.81 -18.99
CA GLU A 384 1.96 19.94 -19.64
C GLU A 384 1.96 21.19 -18.75
N PHE A 385 1.68 21.04 -17.46
CA PHE A 385 1.73 22.15 -16.49
C PHE A 385 3.12 22.76 -16.34
N LEU A 386 4.17 21.96 -16.51
CA LEU A 386 5.55 22.42 -16.50
C LEU A 386 6.00 23.01 -17.85
N GLY A 387 5.14 23.05 -18.86
CA GLY A 387 5.44 23.52 -20.21
C GLY A 387 6.16 22.50 -21.09
N ALA A 388 6.24 21.25 -20.66
CA ALA A 388 6.79 20.14 -21.43
C ALA A 388 5.68 19.39 -22.16
N LYS A 389 6.03 18.73 -23.28
CA LYS A 389 5.11 17.82 -24.01
C LYS A 389 5.77 16.47 -24.17
N LEU A 390 5.06 15.42 -23.77
CA LEU A 390 5.51 14.04 -23.97
C LEU A 390 5.30 13.62 -25.42
N SER A 391 6.15 12.72 -25.91
CA SER A 391 6.01 12.17 -27.25
C SER A 391 4.80 11.21 -27.33
N PRO A 392 4.18 11.02 -28.51
CA PRO A 392 3.12 10.03 -28.69
C PRO A 392 3.54 8.61 -28.27
N LYS A 393 4.79 8.23 -28.54
CA LYS A 393 5.36 6.93 -28.13
C LYS A 393 5.42 6.79 -26.61
N SER A 394 5.83 7.85 -25.90
CA SER A 394 5.85 7.89 -24.43
C SER A 394 4.44 7.79 -23.85
N LEU A 395 3.46 8.49 -24.44
CA LEU A 395 2.06 8.43 -24.02
C LEU A 395 1.43 7.05 -24.26
N GLN A 396 1.82 6.36 -25.33
CA GLN A 396 1.41 4.97 -25.59
C GLN A 396 2.00 4.02 -24.55
N ALA A 397 3.28 4.18 -24.20
CA ALA A 397 3.93 3.39 -23.16
C ALA A 397 3.24 3.60 -21.79
N LEU A 398 2.96 4.85 -21.41
CA LEU A 398 2.22 5.18 -20.20
C LEU A 398 0.80 4.59 -20.19
N SER A 399 0.12 4.60 -21.35
CA SER A 399 -1.20 3.97 -21.50
C SER A 399 -1.13 2.46 -21.26
N SER A 400 -0.08 1.78 -21.74
CA SER A 400 0.15 0.36 -21.50
C SER A 400 0.43 0.06 -20.01
N ILE A 401 1.19 0.92 -19.33
CA ILE A 401 1.45 0.81 -17.88
C ILE A 401 0.14 0.96 -17.10
N GLN A 402 -0.66 1.99 -17.41
CA GLN A 402 -1.96 2.22 -16.78
C GLN A 402 -2.91 1.03 -16.98
N LYS A 403 -3.01 0.51 -18.21
CA LYS A 403 -3.82 -0.68 -18.53
C LYS A 403 -3.41 -1.90 -17.70
N LYS A 404 -2.10 -2.17 -17.57
CA LYS A 404 -1.59 -3.26 -16.72
C LYS A 404 -1.95 -3.04 -15.25
N SER A 405 -1.79 -1.82 -14.74
CA SER A 405 -2.13 -1.47 -13.36
C SER A 405 -3.61 -1.72 -13.05
N VAL A 406 -4.51 -1.24 -13.92
CA VAL A 406 -5.96 -1.46 -13.81
C VAL A 406 -6.29 -2.95 -13.92
N PHE A 407 -5.72 -3.64 -14.90
CA PHE A 407 -5.93 -5.09 -15.05
C PHE A 407 -5.54 -5.87 -13.80
N HIS A 408 -4.37 -5.60 -13.22
CA HIS A 408 -3.93 -6.27 -11.99
C HIS A 408 -4.89 -5.99 -10.83
N ARG A 409 -5.32 -4.74 -10.64
CA ARG A 409 -6.30 -4.38 -9.62
C ARG A 409 -7.61 -5.15 -9.80
N ASP A 410 -8.14 -5.17 -11.02
CA ASP A 410 -9.43 -5.81 -11.29
C ASP A 410 -9.31 -7.33 -11.18
N TYR A 411 -8.22 -7.92 -11.69
CA TYR A 411 -7.91 -9.35 -11.55
C TYR A 411 -7.86 -9.79 -10.08
N GLU A 412 -7.23 -9.01 -9.21
CA GLU A 412 -7.13 -9.27 -7.77
C GLU A 412 -8.50 -9.30 -7.05
N THR A 413 -9.49 -8.58 -7.58
CA THR A 413 -10.84 -8.54 -6.99
C THR A 413 -11.71 -9.74 -7.35
N ARG A 414 -11.35 -10.49 -8.40
CA ARG A 414 -12.17 -11.57 -8.95
C ARG A 414 -12.38 -12.73 -7.95
N PRO A 415 -13.59 -13.29 -7.82
CA PRO A 415 -13.89 -14.36 -6.86
C PRO A 415 -12.99 -15.60 -7.02
N GLU A 416 -12.74 -16.03 -8.25
CA GLU A 416 -11.91 -17.19 -8.57
C GLU A 416 -10.45 -16.98 -8.17
N VAL A 417 -9.93 -15.75 -8.30
CA VAL A 417 -8.58 -15.38 -7.89
C VAL A 417 -8.47 -15.38 -6.36
N LYS A 418 -9.44 -14.78 -5.67
CA LYS A 418 -9.53 -14.81 -4.20
C LYS A 418 -9.59 -16.24 -3.67
N ARG A 419 -10.40 -17.11 -4.28
CA ARG A 419 -10.48 -18.54 -3.95
C ARG A 419 -9.14 -19.25 -4.16
N ARG A 420 -8.49 -19.03 -5.31
CA ARG A 420 -7.18 -19.61 -5.62
C ARG A 420 -6.12 -19.20 -4.60
N LYS A 421 -6.08 -17.93 -4.19
CA LYS A 421 -5.15 -17.43 -3.16
C LYS A 421 -5.40 -18.07 -1.80
N LEU A 422 -6.66 -18.25 -1.43
CA LEU A 422 -7.01 -18.91 -0.17
C LEU A 422 -6.59 -20.39 -0.18
N LEU A 423 -6.80 -21.11 -1.30
CA LEU A 423 -6.32 -22.49 -1.48
C LEU A 423 -4.80 -22.58 -1.41
N ALA A 424 -4.10 -21.65 -2.05
CA ALA A 424 -2.65 -21.57 -2.00
C ALA A 424 -2.15 -21.36 -0.55
N ARG A 425 -2.79 -20.49 0.23
CA ARG A 425 -2.45 -20.31 1.65
C ARG A 425 -2.62 -21.60 2.46
N GLY A 426 -3.71 -22.33 2.24
CA GLY A 426 -3.93 -23.64 2.89
C GLY A 426 -2.84 -24.65 2.55
N ARG A 427 -2.49 -24.76 1.25
CA ARG A 427 -1.41 -25.63 0.77
C ARG A 427 -0.04 -25.24 1.30
N ASN A 428 0.28 -23.95 1.35
CA ASN A 428 1.57 -23.47 1.85
C ASN A 428 1.80 -23.84 3.34
N ILE A 429 0.73 -23.90 4.14
CA ILE A 429 0.84 -24.36 5.55
C ILE A 429 1.20 -25.85 5.58
N HIS A 430 0.54 -26.66 4.75
CA HIS A 430 0.82 -28.09 4.63
C HIS A 430 2.24 -28.36 4.12
N GLU A 431 2.65 -27.70 3.04
CA GLU A 431 3.99 -27.81 2.48
C GLU A 431 5.07 -27.38 3.47
N PHE A 432 4.86 -26.29 4.20
CA PHE A 432 5.78 -25.85 5.25
C PHE A 432 5.87 -26.85 6.40
N ALA A 433 4.76 -27.46 6.80
CA ALA A 433 4.74 -28.51 7.81
C ALA A 433 5.51 -29.76 7.33
N LYS A 434 5.31 -30.17 6.08
CA LYS A 434 6.03 -31.29 5.45
C LYS A 434 7.53 -31.00 5.35
N TYR A 435 7.92 -29.80 4.90
CA TYR A 435 9.30 -29.35 4.85
C TYR A 435 9.96 -29.43 6.23
N LYS A 436 9.30 -28.91 7.28
CA LYS A 436 9.82 -28.98 8.65
C LYS A 436 9.98 -30.41 9.17
N LYS A 437 9.10 -31.32 8.77
CA LYS A 437 9.16 -32.73 9.17
C LYS A 437 10.32 -33.47 8.49
N LEU A 438 10.58 -33.16 7.21
CA LEU A 438 11.67 -33.77 6.43
C LEU A 438 13.03 -33.16 6.78
N ASN A 439 13.06 -31.88 7.13
CA ASN A 439 14.27 -31.14 7.46
C ASN A 439 14.36 -30.81 8.95
N SER A 440 13.87 -31.71 9.81
CA SER A 440 14.10 -31.63 11.25
C SER A 440 15.54 -32.07 11.56
N THR A 441 16.52 -31.36 11.00
CA THR A 441 17.85 -31.38 11.60
C THR A 441 17.71 -30.71 12.96
N ASP A 442 18.27 -31.35 13.98
CA ASP A 442 18.45 -30.76 15.30
C ASP A 442 19.19 -29.44 15.08
N SER A 443 18.47 -28.31 15.14
CA SER A 443 19.14 -27.03 15.13
C SER A 443 19.91 -27.05 16.44
N GLY A 444 21.22 -27.31 16.38
CA GLY A 444 22.10 -27.39 17.56
C GLY A 444 22.07 -26.15 18.45
N TYR A 445 21.29 -25.13 18.06
CA TYR A 445 20.77 -24.04 18.86
C TYR A 445 19.87 -24.53 20.01
N ARG A 446 20.42 -24.50 21.23
CA ARG A 446 19.63 -24.49 22.47
C ARG A 446 19.35 -23.04 22.86
N LYS A 447 18.11 -22.71 23.18
CA LYS A 447 17.76 -21.39 23.73
C LYS A 447 18.55 -21.20 25.04
N GLY A 448 19.41 -20.19 25.09
CA GLY A 448 20.35 -19.94 26.20
C GLY A 448 21.74 -20.58 26.07
N GLN A 449 22.08 -21.14 24.91
CA GLN A 449 23.42 -21.70 24.63
C GLN A 449 24.54 -20.66 24.62
N LEU A 450 24.21 -19.38 24.49
CA LEU A 450 25.13 -18.24 24.60
C LEU A 450 24.86 -17.43 25.87
N ASP A 451 23.91 -17.84 26.70
CA ASP A 451 23.69 -17.18 27.99
C ASP A 451 24.83 -17.64 28.89
N ASN A 452 25.71 -16.71 29.27
CA ASN A 452 26.79 -16.98 30.22
C ASN A 452 26.15 -17.45 31.53
N ILE A 453 26.17 -18.76 31.77
CA ILE A 453 25.94 -19.31 33.11
C ILE A 453 27.16 -18.91 33.92
N LEU A 454 27.10 -17.74 34.56
CA LEU A 454 28.04 -17.40 35.61
C LEU A 454 27.93 -18.50 36.68
N PRO A 455 29.05 -19.14 37.08
CA PRO A 455 29.04 -20.09 38.19
C PRO A 455 28.37 -19.44 39.40
N SER A 456 27.51 -20.16 40.11
CA SER A 456 26.68 -19.62 41.20
C SER A 456 27.47 -19.18 42.45
N ALA A 457 28.78 -18.95 42.32
CA ALA A 457 29.67 -18.45 43.37
C ALA A 457 29.85 -16.92 43.34
N LEU A 458 29.18 -16.18 42.44
CA LEU A 458 29.25 -14.71 42.36
C LEU A 458 27.89 -14.01 42.60
N GLN A 459 26.89 -14.69 43.16
CA GLN A 459 25.61 -14.09 43.58
C GLN A 459 25.56 -13.73 45.07
N GLN A 460 26.70 -13.64 45.73
CA GLN A 460 26.85 -13.00 47.03
C GLN A 460 27.91 -11.93 46.88
N LEU A 461 27.65 -10.74 47.43
CA LEU A 461 28.34 -9.46 47.21
C LEU A 461 27.70 -8.60 46.11
N ASP A 462 26.52 -8.07 46.43
CA ASP A 462 26.26 -6.62 46.45
C ASP A 462 24.80 -6.43 46.94
N GLY A 463 24.63 -6.75 48.22
CA GLY A 463 23.61 -6.12 49.05
C GLY A 463 24.20 -4.83 49.61
N ASP A 464 23.33 -3.84 49.79
CA ASP A 464 23.58 -2.50 50.35
C ASP A 464 24.01 -1.43 49.34
N HIS A 465 23.01 -0.70 48.82
CA HIS A 465 22.82 0.69 49.23
C HIS A 465 21.43 1.20 48.82
N SER A 466 20.52 1.21 49.79
CA SER A 466 19.41 2.17 49.84
C SER A 466 19.97 3.59 50.01
N ASN A 467 19.61 4.53 49.12
CA ASN A 467 18.94 5.80 49.44
C ASN A 467 19.08 6.87 48.35
N SER A 468 17.90 7.33 47.90
CA SER A 468 17.46 8.74 47.93
C SER A 468 17.78 9.72 46.79
N TYR A 469 16.72 10.49 46.52
CA TYR A 469 16.58 11.83 45.95
C TYR A 469 16.52 12.06 44.43
N SER A 470 15.31 12.47 44.06
CA SER A 470 14.89 13.45 43.06
C SER A 470 15.93 14.50 42.64
N GLN A 471 15.97 14.76 41.33
CA GLN A 471 15.60 16.04 40.71
C GLN A 471 15.12 15.82 39.29
#